data_AF-A0A959R498-F1
#
_entry.id   AF-A0A959R498-F1
#
_cell.length_a   1.000
_cell.length_b   1.000
_cell.length_c   1.000
_cell.angle_alpha   90.00
_cell.angle_beta   90.00
_cell.angle_gamma   90.00
#
_symmetry.space_group_name_H-M   'P 1'
#
loop_
_entity.id
_entity.type
_entity.pdbx_description
1 polymer ?
#
loop_
_entity_poly.entity_id
_entity_poly.type
_entity_poly.pdbx_seq_one_letter_code
_entity_poly.pdbx_strand_id
1 'polypeptide(L)'
;MKKIFTLSASLILAMVLFSSCVKEHIEPTFDENYWLSKEEGEVVYSDPYCDYFVVETYYGYNIVRTNASSKPYEGDFVYGNFSNLGTRDMYNYSGRFVFTGTVTDYWLSYNETLDALDYYCPYYGKGIQKRVLKESTKFKKK
;
A
#
# COMPACT_ATOMS: atom_id res chain seq x y z
N MET A 1 -36.33 52.86 -21.04
CA MET A 1 -36.09 51.44 -21.40
C MET A 1 -34.61 51.05 -21.61
N LYS A 2 -33.61 51.85 -21.17
CA LYS A 2 -32.17 51.50 -21.33
C LYS A 2 -31.56 50.76 -20.12
N LYS A 3 -32.16 50.90 -18.94
CA LYS A 3 -31.65 50.32 -17.68
C LYS A 3 -31.83 48.80 -17.56
N ILE A 4 -32.79 48.23 -18.30
CA ILE A 4 -33.08 46.79 -18.28
C ILE A 4 -32.01 46.02 -19.06
N PHE A 5 -31.54 46.58 -20.18
CA PHE A 5 -30.49 45.98 -21.00
C PHE A 5 -29.12 45.92 -20.32
N THR A 6 -28.80 46.92 -19.48
CA THR A 6 -27.56 46.91 -18.70
C THR A 6 -27.58 45.89 -17.56
N LEU A 7 -28.76 45.58 -17.01
CA LEU A 7 -28.90 44.64 -15.90
C LEU A 7 -28.81 43.18 -16.38
N SER A 8 -29.34 42.88 -17.57
CA SER A 8 -29.24 41.55 -18.16
C SER A 8 -27.82 41.22 -18.62
N ALA A 9 -27.09 42.19 -19.15
CA ALA A 9 -25.69 42.00 -19.58
C ALA A 9 -24.75 41.66 -18.41
N SER A 10 -24.91 42.32 -17.27
CA SER A 10 -24.09 42.04 -16.07
C SER A 10 -24.45 40.71 -15.41
N LEU A 11 -25.72 40.29 -15.46
CA LEU A 11 -26.15 38.99 -14.95
C LEU A 11 -25.57 37.83 -15.77
N ILE A 12 -25.56 37.95 -17.09
CA ILE A 12 -24.99 36.94 -18.00
C ILE A 12 -23.48 36.84 -17.81
N LEU A 13 -22.78 37.98 -17.65
CA LEU A 13 -21.35 37.99 -17.39
C LEU A 13 -21.00 37.32 -16.05
N ALA A 14 -21.81 37.55 -15.01
CA ALA A 14 -21.64 36.88 -13.73
C ALA A 14 -21.83 35.36 -13.85
N MET A 15 -22.84 34.88 -14.58
CA MET A 15 -23.05 33.44 -14.79
C MET A 15 -21.88 32.77 -15.52
N VAL A 16 -21.27 33.44 -16.50
CA VAL A 16 -20.09 32.90 -17.21
C VAL A 16 -18.85 32.88 -16.31
N LEU A 17 -18.68 33.87 -15.44
CA LEU A 17 -17.57 33.89 -14.48
C LEU A 17 -17.73 32.78 -13.43
N PHE A 18 -18.95 32.55 -12.95
CA PHE A 18 -19.24 31.51 -11.95
C PHE A 18 -19.37 30.09 -12.52
N SER A 19 -19.49 29.91 -13.84
CA SER A 19 -19.48 28.58 -14.46
C SER A 19 -18.08 28.00 -14.68
N SER A 20 -17.02 28.80 -14.49
CA SER A 20 -15.63 28.33 -14.62
C SER A 20 -15.12 27.55 -13.39
N CYS A 21 -15.79 27.67 -12.24
CA CYS A 21 -15.52 26.88 -11.05
C CYS A 21 -16.41 25.64 -11.01
N VAL A 22 -16.35 24.80 -12.05
CA VAL A 22 -16.82 23.42 -11.89
C VAL A 22 -15.73 22.73 -11.08
N LYS A 23 -16.06 22.29 -9.85
CA LYS A 23 -15.21 21.35 -9.11
C LYS A 23 -15.07 20.13 -10.00
N GLU A 24 -13.91 19.98 -10.64
CA GLU A 24 -13.59 18.80 -11.41
C GLU A 24 -13.69 17.63 -10.43
N HIS A 25 -14.75 16.82 -10.55
CA HIS A 25 -14.79 15.49 -9.96
C HIS A 25 -13.81 14.66 -10.75
N ILE A 26 -12.52 14.89 -10.52
CA ILE A 26 -11.49 13.90 -10.75
C ILE A 26 -11.84 12.82 -9.74
N GLU A 27 -12.68 11.86 -10.16
CA GLU A 27 -12.60 10.51 -9.61
C GLU A 27 -11.11 10.23 -9.50
N PRO A 28 -10.53 10.03 -8.30
CA PRO A 28 -9.12 9.76 -8.17
C PRO A 28 -8.91 8.46 -8.93
N THR A 29 -8.54 8.59 -10.20
CA THR A 29 -8.31 7.47 -11.08
C THR A 29 -7.14 6.78 -10.42
N PHE A 30 -7.42 5.60 -9.89
CA PHE A 30 -6.41 4.76 -9.29
C PHE A 30 -5.34 4.55 -10.36
N ASP A 31 -4.24 5.30 -10.27
CA ASP A 31 -3.17 5.25 -11.23
C ASP A 31 -2.31 4.04 -10.89
N GLU A 32 -2.65 2.90 -11.49
CA GLU A 32 -1.91 1.66 -11.31
C GLU A 32 -0.45 1.83 -11.76
N ASN A 33 -0.18 2.66 -12.77
CA ASN A 33 1.19 2.88 -13.27
C ASN A 33 2.08 3.53 -12.23
N TYR A 34 1.52 4.42 -11.40
CA TYR A 34 2.24 4.98 -10.26
C TYR A 34 2.74 3.88 -9.31
N TRP A 35 1.91 2.88 -9.01
CA TRP A 35 2.27 1.78 -8.13
C TRP A 35 3.25 0.82 -8.76
N LEU A 36 3.05 0.47 -10.04
CA LEU A 36 3.96 -0.41 -10.78
C LEU A 36 5.37 0.19 -10.98
N SER A 37 5.51 1.51 -10.80
CA SER A 37 6.83 2.17 -10.76
C SER A 37 7.58 2.01 -9.44
N LYS A 38 6.95 1.46 -8.40
CA LYS A 38 7.53 1.27 -7.06
C LYS A 38 8.27 -0.06 -6.92
N GLU A 39 8.94 -0.24 -5.79
CA GLU A 39 9.62 -1.51 -5.46
C GLU A 39 8.58 -2.62 -5.40
N GLU A 40 8.83 -3.71 -6.14
CA GLU A 40 8.02 -4.92 -6.12
C GLU A 40 8.52 -5.87 -5.01
N GLY A 41 7.57 -6.52 -4.34
CA GLY A 41 7.83 -7.61 -3.41
C GLY A 41 6.79 -8.73 -3.48
N GLU A 42 7.15 -9.90 -2.99
CA GLU A 42 6.24 -11.04 -2.80
C GLU A 42 6.04 -11.27 -1.30
N VAL A 43 4.80 -11.48 -0.87
CA VAL A 43 4.49 -11.79 0.52
C VAL A 43 4.87 -13.25 0.78
N VAL A 44 5.89 -13.48 1.60
CA VAL A 44 6.44 -14.82 1.89
C VAL A 44 6.01 -15.38 3.24
N TYR A 45 5.30 -14.58 4.05
CA TYR A 45 4.65 -15.03 5.26
C TYR A 45 3.51 -14.09 5.63
N SER A 46 2.34 -14.65 5.95
CA SER A 46 1.20 -13.90 6.45
C SER A 46 0.32 -14.81 7.33
N ASP A 47 0.19 -14.48 8.61
CA ASP A 47 -0.64 -15.24 9.57
C ASP A 47 -1.91 -14.47 9.97
N PRO A 48 -3.10 -15.08 10.03
CA PRO A 48 -4.35 -14.38 10.35
C PRO A 48 -4.43 -13.88 11.80
N TYR A 49 -3.55 -14.34 12.69
CA TYR A 49 -3.51 -13.96 14.10
C TYR A 49 -2.35 -13.01 14.43
N CYS A 50 -1.62 -12.53 13.42
CA CYS A 50 -0.60 -11.52 13.60
C CYS A 50 -0.79 -10.34 12.64
N ASP A 51 -0.65 -9.11 13.13
CA ASP A 51 -0.73 -7.91 12.29
C ASP A 51 0.46 -7.78 11.33
N TYR A 52 1.54 -8.52 11.58
CA TYR A 52 2.75 -8.47 10.76
C TYR A 52 2.72 -9.51 9.64
N PHE A 53 3.36 -9.16 8.54
CA PHE A 53 3.63 -10.02 7.40
C PHE A 53 5.03 -9.72 6.86
N VAL A 54 5.56 -10.65 6.09
CA VAL A 54 6.90 -10.55 5.50
C VAL A 54 6.79 -10.37 4.00
N VAL A 55 7.50 -9.39 3.48
CA VAL A 55 7.66 -9.13 2.05
C VAL A 55 9.10 -9.41 1.66
N GLU A 56 9.33 -10.36 0.77
CA GLU A 56 10.62 -10.55 0.12
C GLU A 56 10.72 -9.60 -1.08
N THR A 57 11.80 -8.82 -1.14
CA THR A 57 12.17 -7.97 -2.27
C THR A 57 13.55 -8.37 -2.77
N TYR A 58 14.04 -7.70 -3.81
CA TYR A 58 15.37 -7.95 -4.37
C TYR A 58 16.50 -7.83 -3.33
N TYR A 59 16.34 -6.96 -2.32
CA TYR A 59 17.38 -6.66 -1.33
C TYR A 59 17.32 -7.56 -0.09
N GLY A 60 16.26 -8.35 0.09
CA GLY A 60 16.06 -9.20 1.26
C GLY A 60 14.62 -9.20 1.74
N TYR A 61 14.43 -9.49 3.02
CA TYR A 61 13.11 -9.57 3.64
C TYR A 61 12.78 -8.31 4.41
N ASN A 62 11.50 -7.95 4.42
CA ASN A 62 11.00 -6.76 5.07
C ASN A 62 9.83 -7.14 5.97
N ILE A 63 9.83 -6.64 7.20
CA ILE A 63 8.74 -6.84 8.17
C ILE A 63 7.80 -5.66 8.06
N VAL A 64 6.52 -5.95 7.78
CA VAL A 64 5.49 -4.93 7.62
C VAL A 64 4.35 -5.20 8.57
N ARG A 65 3.99 -4.22 9.38
CA ARG A 65 2.76 -4.22 10.18
C ARG A 65 1.62 -3.66 9.35
N THR A 66 0.52 -4.39 9.21
CA THR A 66 -0.70 -3.81 8.63
C THR A 66 -1.33 -2.80 9.58
N ASN A 67 -1.74 -1.64 9.05
CA ASN A 67 -2.60 -0.70 9.76
C ASN A 67 -4.04 -0.72 9.21
N ALA A 68 -4.30 -1.60 8.24
CA ALA A 68 -5.59 -1.76 7.60
C ALA A 68 -6.37 -2.94 8.20
N SER A 69 -7.68 -2.98 7.95
CA SER A 69 -8.54 -4.12 8.31
C SER A 69 -8.26 -5.35 7.45
N SER A 70 -7.63 -5.18 6.28
CA SER A 70 -7.18 -6.25 5.40
C SER A 70 -5.66 -6.28 5.31
N LYS A 71 -5.11 -7.49 5.22
CA LYS A 71 -3.68 -7.75 5.05
C LYS A 71 -3.47 -8.63 3.82
N PRO A 72 -2.41 -8.40 3.02
CA PRO A 72 -2.05 -9.31 1.94
C PRO A 72 -1.89 -10.76 2.41
N TYR A 73 -2.26 -11.69 1.55
CA TYR A 73 -2.07 -13.12 1.78
C TYR A 73 -0.66 -13.56 1.34
N GLU A 74 -0.23 -14.69 1.87
CA GLU A 74 1.01 -15.32 1.42
C GLU A 74 0.94 -15.64 -0.09
N GLY A 75 1.96 -15.23 -0.85
CA GLY A 75 2.02 -15.30 -2.30
C GLY A 75 1.49 -14.08 -3.06
N ASP A 76 0.92 -13.09 -2.37
CA ASP A 76 0.50 -11.85 -3.02
C ASP A 76 1.71 -11.02 -3.48
N PHE A 77 1.58 -10.37 -4.64
CA PHE A 77 2.54 -9.38 -5.10
C PHE A 77 2.12 -7.99 -4.62
N VAL A 78 3.08 -7.28 -4.02
CA VAL A 78 2.88 -5.96 -3.43
C VAL A 78 3.87 -4.95 -3.99
N TYR A 79 3.43 -3.72 -4.16
CA TYR A 79 4.22 -2.61 -4.68
C TYR A 79 4.25 -1.46 -3.67
N GLY A 80 5.43 -0.94 -3.38
CA GLY A 80 5.60 0.12 -2.38
C GLY A 80 7.04 0.58 -2.22
N ASN A 81 7.31 1.30 -1.13
CA ASN A 81 8.68 1.57 -0.68
C ASN A 81 8.95 0.65 0.50
N PHE A 82 9.73 -0.42 0.31
CA PHE A 82 10.10 -1.34 1.39
C PHE A 82 11.47 -1.01 1.98
N SER A 83 12.27 -0.26 1.24
CA SER A 83 13.66 0.07 1.56
C SER A 83 13.86 1.19 2.62
N ASN A 84 12.85 1.53 3.42
CA ASN A 84 12.95 2.52 4.50
C ASN A 84 11.93 2.25 5.61
N LEU A 85 12.19 2.70 6.83
CA LEU A 85 11.26 2.60 7.97
C LEU A 85 10.09 3.58 7.89
N GLY A 86 8.93 3.18 8.42
CA GLY A 86 7.78 4.06 8.64
C GLY A 86 6.49 3.65 7.94
N THR A 87 5.44 4.42 8.20
CA THR A 87 4.08 4.19 7.72
C THR A 87 3.86 4.79 6.34
N ARG A 88 3.25 4.03 5.43
CA ARG A 88 2.93 4.46 4.07
C ARG A 88 1.89 3.56 3.43
N ASP A 89 1.36 4.03 2.32
CA ASP A 89 0.47 3.24 1.48
C ASP A 89 1.27 2.32 0.56
N MET A 90 0.69 1.15 0.34
CA MET A 90 1.22 0.06 -0.48
C MET A 90 0.07 -0.48 -1.34
N TYR A 91 0.41 -1.01 -2.50
CA TYR A 91 -0.56 -1.60 -3.41
C TYR A 91 -0.43 -3.12 -3.45
N ASN A 92 -1.49 -3.83 -3.10
CA ASN A 92 -1.60 -5.26 -3.34
C ASN A 92 -2.08 -5.47 -4.79
N TYR A 93 -1.17 -5.88 -5.66
CA TYR A 93 -1.45 -6.12 -7.07
C TYR A 93 -2.35 -7.34 -7.27
N SER A 94 -2.10 -8.42 -6.53
CA SER A 94 -2.91 -9.64 -6.59
C SER A 94 -4.36 -9.38 -6.14
N GLY A 95 -4.52 -8.63 -5.04
CA GLY A 95 -5.82 -8.31 -4.44
C GLY A 95 -6.52 -7.06 -5.01
N ARG A 96 -5.83 -6.25 -5.81
CA ARG A 96 -6.33 -5.00 -6.42
C ARG A 96 -6.81 -3.96 -5.41
N PHE A 97 -6.08 -3.77 -4.31
CA PHE A 97 -6.40 -2.76 -3.30
C PHE A 97 -5.15 -2.05 -2.75
N VAL A 98 -5.32 -0.79 -2.35
CA VAL A 98 -4.31 -0.03 -1.60
C VAL A 98 -4.56 -0.23 -0.11
N PHE A 99 -3.50 -0.40 0.65
CA PHE A 99 -3.55 -0.52 2.10
C PHE A 99 -2.39 0.25 2.74
N THR A 100 -2.60 0.70 3.97
CA THR A 100 -1.57 1.38 4.75
C THR A 100 -0.84 0.38 5.62
N GLY A 101 0.48 0.37 5.55
CA GLY A 101 1.36 -0.49 6.35
C GLY A 101 2.55 0.28 6.92
N THR A 102 3.12 -0.22 8.00
CA THR A 102 4.35 0.31 8.61
C THR A 102 5.47 -0.69 8.39
N VAL A 103 6.49 -0.29 7.63
CA VAL A 103 7.73 -1.08 7.55
C VAL A 103 8.50 -0.87 8.84
N THR A 104 8.67 -1.93 9.62
CA THR A 104 9.39 -1.91 10.90
C THR A 104 10.84 -2.31 10.73
N ASP A 105 11.12 -3.21 9.78
CA ASP A 105 12.45 -3.69 9.46
C ASP A 105 12.53 -3.99 7.97
N TYR A 106 13.70 -3.82 7.38
CA TYR A 106 13.92 -3.97 5.94
C TYR A 106 15.30 -4.54 5.65
N TRP A 107 15.44 -5.16 4.48
CA TRP A 107 16.68 -5.79 3.99
C TRP A 107 17.29 -6.84 4.94
N LEU A 108 16.42 -7.56 5.66
CA LEU A 108 16.83 -8.63 6.56
C LEU A 108 17.27 -9.87 5.77
N SER A 109 18.16 -10.64 6.36
CA SER A 109 18.42 -12.04 5.97
C SER A 109 17.28 -12.95 6.43
N TYR A 110 17.27 -14.19 5.92
CA TYR A 110 16.24 -15.17 6.28
C TYR A 110 16.18 -15.42 7.79
N ASN A 111 17.34 -15.56 8.45
CA ASN A 111 17.39 -15.85 9.89
C ASN A 111 16.94 -14.63 10.72
N GLU A 112 17.40 -13.43 10.39
CA GLU A 112 16.98 -12.20 11.07
C GLU A 112 15.47 -11.97 10.95
N THR A 113 14.88 -12.38 9.82
CA THR A 113 13.43 -12.31 9.60
C THR A 113 12.67 -13.24 10.53
N LEU A 114 13.16 -14.47 10.73
CA LEU A 114 12.55 -15.41 11.66
C LEU A 114 12.63 -14.90 13.09
N ASP A 115 13.79 -14.37 13.49
CA ASP A 115 13.99 -13.79 14.82
C ASP A 115 13.06 -12.58 15.05
N ALA A 116 12.93 -11.71 14.05
CA ALA A 116 12.01 -10.57 14.09
C ALA A 116 10.55 -11.03 14.20
N LEU A 117 10.13 -12.06 13.45
CA LEU A 117 8.78 -12.61 13.55
C LEU A 117 8.51 -13.22 14.93
N ASP A 118 9.49 -13.84 15.56
CA ASP A 118 9.34 -14.36 16.92
C ASP A 118 9.15 -13.25 17.96
N TYR A 119 9.75 -12.09 17.73
CA TYR A 119 9.53 -10.89 18.53
C TYR A 119 8.16 -10.23 18.28
N TYR A 120 7.80 -9.99 17.02
CA TYR A 120 6.59 -9.22 16.65
C TYR A 120 5.30 -10.05 16.65
N CYS A 121 5.41 -11.34 16.35
CA CYS A 121 4.29 -12.28 16.26
C CYS A 121 4.48 -13.45 17.24
N PRO A 122 4.58 -13.23 18.56
CA PRO A 122 4.82 -14.31 19.52
C PRO A 122 3.73 -15.39 19.44
N TYR A 123 4.17 -16.65 19.59
CA TYR A 123 3.30 -17.83 19.61
C TYR A 123 2.44 -17.88 20.89
N TYR A 124 1.44 -17.01 21.02
CA TYR A 124 0.45 -17.14 22.09
C TYR A 124 -0.52 -18.29 21.74
N GLY A 125 -0.34 -19.44 22.39
CA GLY A 125 -1.28 -20.58 22.31
C GLY A 125 -1.12 -21.49 21.08
N LYS A 126 -0.23 -21.17 20.13
CA LYS A 126 0.22 -22.09 19.08
C LYS A 126 1.47 -22.80 19.60
N GLY A 127 1.48 -24.12 19.69
CA GLY A 127 2.66 -24.88 20.13
C GLY A 127 3.91 -24.53 19.32
N ILE A 128 5.10 -24.90 19.82
CA ILE A 128 6.42 -24.62 19.21
C ILE A 128 6.47 -25.22 17.80
N GLN A 129 5.94 -24.52 16.81
CA GLN A 129 6.07 -24.86 15.40
C GLN A 129 7.11 -23.94 14.84
N LYS A 130 8.14 -24.50 14.22
CA LYS A 130 9.17 -23.71 13.56
C LYS A 130 8.53 -22.94 12.39
N ARG A 131 8.59 -21.62 12.44
CA ARG A 131 8.16 -20.73 11.36
C ARG A 131 9.04 -20.98 10.13
N VAL A 132 8.43 -21.09 8.95
CA VAL A 132 9.12 -21.26 7.67
C VAL A 132 8.53 -20.23 6.72
N LEU A 133 9.38 -19.43 6.08
CA LEU A 133 8.93 -18.50 5.04
C LEU A 133 8.73 -19.28 3.75
N LYS A 134 7.67 -18.96 3.02
CA LYS A 134 7.47 -19.49 1.67
C LYS A 134 8.64 -19.08 0.77
N GLU A 135 9.12 -20.00 -0.05
CA GLU A 135 10.12 -19.67 -1.08
C GLU A 135 9.50 -18.73 -2.11
N SER A 136 10.11 -17.56 -2.33
CA SER A 136 9.64 -16.65 -3.37
C SER A 136 9.77 -17.28 -4.75
N THR A 137 8.73 -17.06 -5.54
CA THR A 137 8.69 -17.44 -6.96
C THR A 137 9.54 -16.51 -7.83
N LYS A 138 9.79 -15.28 -7.37
CA LYS A 138 10.50 -14.24 -8.12
C LYS A 138 11.93 -14.00 -7.65
N PHE A 139 12.17 -13.98 -6.34
CA PHE A 139 13.45 -13.53 -5.76
C PHE A 139 14.36 -14.70 -5.36
N LYS A 140 14.50 -15.70 -6.26
CA LYS A 140 15.39 -16.83 -6.00
C LYS A 140 16.84 -16.35 -5.81
N LYS A 141 17.38 -16.54 -4.61
CA LYS A 141 18.81 -16.37 -4.34
C LYS A 141 19.56 -17.46 -5.12
N LYS A 142 20.44 -17.02 -6.03
CA LYS A 142 21.39 -17.90 -6.73
C LYS A 142 22.42 -18.48 -5.76
#